data_AF-A0A494X4F6-F1
#
_entry.id   AF-A0A494X4F6-F1
#
_cell.length_a   1.000
_cell.length_b   1.000
_cell.length_c   1.000
_cell.angle_alpha   90.00
_cell.angle_beta   90.00
_cell.angle_gamma   90.00
#
_symmetry.space_group_name_H-M   'P 1'
#
loop_
_entity.id
_entity.type
_entity.pdbx_description
1 polymer ?
#
loop_
_entity_poly.entity_id
_entity_poly.type
_entity_poly.pdbx_seq_one_letter_code
_entity_poly.pdbx_strand_id
1 'polypeptide(L)'
;MTRLLISFRVASPPGHALAQLDTDTEAFEWIDLGDPQLKIYGAMGLCRDGERYLTVFQARREGQPVNCIGELDANLRLTRLAPLRRVKDGHSIVMHDGALLVVSSGTNQVIRVDWPRHGEPKESVFFEIEPGADTLHMNSLQYFDGRLHLSMFGPRGDALWRDASQGRVIRIDDGAVIGDGLYHPHALFVDGDALLCVGSMTSSVHRLSGLAPDAYDALSAGADAASPALRGYLRGAAADDDAIYIGTSAGRTHSRANGVALGTAPELTHGIDCGVYVVDKATRAIRWIDLSPFAAEIYDVLPIPADTPMRGDRSAAMQQRLRALNAYTPEMRHHAVQADQYCREFNGVIRELIDERNDYCTASRILQRLLSRAGRPRPHWQFDYATCLLETGNAKGALDHYRRALAEGHPREPVRVAVARAVAAVGSINVDDDLRELIGIGNEPARTRGISSTRQAGGSIDRTVATPADTARPPVNAQARAKAMLAQLREKTQQNGTSRTAKAATAGTASNTSST
;
A
#
# COMPACT_ATOMS: atom_id res chain seq x y z
N MET A 1 -2.68 -33.28 -4.82
CA MET A 1 -2.94 -32.23 -5.82
C MET A 1 -3.73 -31.12 -5.18
N THR A 2 -3.02 -30.13 -4.63
CA THR A 2 -3.68 -28.94 -4.13
C THR A 2 -3.81 -27.91 -5.25
N ARG A 3 -5.02 -27.39 -5.40
CA ARG A 3 -5.34 -26.25 -6.26
C ARG A 3 -5.59 -25.02 -5.40
N LEU A 4 -5.19 -23.87 -5.92
CA LEU A 4 -5.38 -22.58 -5.29
C LEU A 4 -6.21 -21.68 -6.19
N LEU A 5 -7.13 -20.92 -5.59
CA LEU A 5 -7.68 -19.70 -6.16
C LEU A 5 -6.79 -18.53 -5.71
N ILE A 6 -6.29 -17.76 -6.67
CA ILE A 6 -5.36 -16.65 -6.44
C ILE A 6 -6.04 -15.36 -6.89
N SER A 7 -5.95 -14.33 -6.06
CA SER A 7 -6.40 -12.99 -6.41
C SER A 7 -5.23 -12.05 -6.66
N PHE A 8 -5.38 -11.19 -7.67
CA PHE A 8 -4.39 -10.20 -8.05
C PHE A 8 -4.93 -8.80 -7.81
N ARG A 9 -4.15 -7.97 -7.10
CA ARG A 9 -4.60 -6.63 -6.68
C ARG A 9 -4.91 -5.74 -7.87
N VAL A 10 -4.01 -5.74 -8.86
CA VAL A 10 -4.17 -4.97 -10.09
C VAL A 10 -3.62 -5.79 -11.25
N ALA A 11 -4.50 -6.06 -12.20
CA ALA A 11 -4.19 -6.71 -13.46
C ALA A 11 -4.56 -5.79 -14.63
N SER A 12 -3.63 -5.70 -15.57
CA SER A 12 -3.88 -5.17 -16.91
C SER A 12 -3.61 -6.29 -17.90
N PRO A 13 -4.53 -6.55 -18.85
CA PRO A 13 -5.81 -5.86 -19.07
C PRO A 13 -6.89 -6.26 -18.02
N PRO A 14 -8.04 -5.55 -17.97
CA PRO A 14 -9.19 -5.97 -17.17
C PRO A 14 -9.63 -7.42 -17.45
N GLY A 15 -10.29 -8.05 -16.48
CA GLY A 15 -10.76 -9.44 -16.52
C GLY A 15 -9.76 -10.47 -15.97
N HIS A 16 -8.53 -10.08 -15.68
CA HIS A 16 -7.44 -11.00 -15.27
C HIS A 16 -7.12 -10.86 -13.78
N ALA A 17 -8.15 -10.73 -12.94
CA ALA A 17 -7.99 -10.45 -11.52
C ALA A 17 -7.99 -11.71 -10.63
N LEU A 18 -8.46 -12.84 -11.15
CA LEU A 18 -8.47 -14.13 -10.46
C LEU A 18 -7.89 -15.21 -11.36
N ALA A 19 -7.17 -16.17 -10.77
CA ALA A 19 -6.70 -17.36 -11.47
C ALA A 19 -6.75 -18.60 -10.57
N GLN A 20 -6.81 -19.76 -11.22
CA GLN A 20 -6.54 -21.05 -10.60
C GLN A 20 -5.07 -21.43 -10.82
N LEU A 21 -4.44 -22.00 -9.80
CA LEU A 21 -3.10 -22.59 -9.85
C LEU A 21 -3.15 -24.01 -9.31
N ASP A 22 -2.71 -24.99 -10.10
CA ASP A 22 -2.40 -26.32 -9.61
C ASP A 22 -0.96 -26.33 -9.11
N THR A 23 -0.76 -26.56 -7.81
CA THR A 23 0.58 -26.41 -7.23
C THR A 23 1.52 -27.52 -7.68
N ASP A 24 1.06 -28.74 -7.90
CA ASP A 24 1.91 -29.89 -8.24
C ASP A 24 2.38 -29.83 -9.70
N THR A 25 1.48 -29.48 -10.62
CA THR A 25 1.76 -29.42 -12.06
C THR A 25 2.14 -28.02 -12.55
N GLU A 26 1.97 -27.00 -11.70
CA GLU A 26 2.09 -25.58 -12.03
C GLU A 26 1.17 -25.13 -13.17
N ALA A 27 0.13 -25.91 -13.50
CA ALA A 27 -0.91 -25.48 -14.42
C ALA A 27 -1.56 -24.20 -13.89
N PHE A 28 -1.88 -23.28 -14.79
CA PHE A 28 -2.41 -21.96 -14.44
C PHE A 28 -3.52 -21.56 -15.42
N GLU A 29 -4.65 -21.07 -14.92
CA GLU A 29 -5.81 -20.70 -15.73
C GLU A 29 -6.48 -19.43 -15.17
N TRP A 30 -6.74 -18.44 -16.03
CA TRP A 30 -7.48 -17.25 -15.65
C TRP A 30 -8.96 -17.59 -15.45
N ILE A 31 -9.56 -17.05 -14.39
CA ILE A 31 -11.00 -17.12 -14.21
C ILE A 31 -11.66 -16.08 -15.12
N ASP A 32 -12.67 -16.48 -15.88
CA ASP A 32 -13.43 -15.56 -16.71
C ASP A 32 -14.31 -14.67 -15.82
N LEU A 33 -13.93 -13.41 -15.73
CA LEU A 33 -14.64 -12.36 -15.00
C LEU A 33 -15.46 -11.47 -15.93
N GLY A 34 -15.68 -11.90 -17.18
CA GLY A 34 -16.33 -11.13 -18.23
C GLY A 34 -17.68 -10.54 -17.79
N ASP A 35 -17.68 -9.27 -17.45
CA ASP A 35 -18.88 -8.47 -17.23
C ASP A 35 -18.94 -7.36 -18.30
N PRO A 36 -20.04 -7.25 -19.06
CA PRO A 36 -20.14 -6.28 -20.15
C PRO A 36 -20.20 -4.82 -19.66
N GLN A 37 -20.56 -4.57 -18.40
CA GLN A 37 -20.74 -3.25 -17.81
C GLN A 37 -19.58 -2.83 -16.90
N LEU A 38 -18.84 -3.80 -16.35
CA LEU A 38 -17.79 -3.57 -15.37
C LEU A 38 -16.44 -4.08 -15.85
N LYS A 39 -15.47 -3.16 -15.94
CA LYS A 39 -14.07 -3.51 -16.21
C LYS A 39 -13.38 -3.86 -14.89
N ILE A 40 -13.41 -5.13 -14.50
CA ILE A 40 -12.73 -5.63 -13.30
C ILE A 40 -11.22 -5.62 -13.53
N TYR A 41 -10.47 -4.85 -12.74
CA TYR A 41 -9.01 -4.74 -12.86
C TYR A 41 -8.27 -5.25 -11.62
N GLY A 42 -8.99 -5.70 -10.58
CA GLY A 42 -8.37 -6.20 -9.37
C GLY A 42 -9.34 -7.04 -8.55
N ALA A 43 -8.80 -7.97 -7.77
CA ALA A 43 -9.53 -8.77 -6.80
C ALA A 43 -8.71 -8.82 -5.51
N MET A 44 -9.40 -8.73 -4.38
CA MET A 44 -8.83 -8.72 -3.04
C MET A 44 -9.78 -9.44 -2.11
N GLY A 45 -9.23 -10.09 -1.09
CA GLY A 45 -10.00 -10.91 -0.17
C GLY A 45 -10.62 -12.13 -0.87
N LEU A 46 -10.34 -13.30 -0.34
CA LEU A 46 -11.00 -14.54 -0.74
C LEU A 46 -11.64 -15.18 0.47
N CYS A 47 -12.89 -15.60 0.33
CA CYS A 47 -13.58 -16.38 1.35
C CYS A 47 -14.36 -17.51 0.69
N ARG A 48 -14.35 -18.68 1.31
CA ARG A 48 -15.22 -19.80 0.94
C ARG A 48 -16.46 -19.81 1.82
N ASP A 49 -17.62 -20.08 1.23
CA ASP A 49 -18.89 -20.31 1.93
C ASP A 49 -19.58 -21.54 1.32
N GLY A 50 -19.33 -22.70 1.92
CA GLY A 50 -19.71 -23.99 1.36
C GLY A 50 -19.01 -24.27 0.03
N GLU A 51 -19.78 -24.38 -1.04
CA GLU A 51 -19.28 -24.59 -2.42
C GLU A 51 -19.06 -23.28 -3.19
N ARG A 52 -19.36 -22.13 -2.56
CA ARG A 52 -19.24 -20.82 -3.19
C ARG A 52 -17.96 -20.13 -2.76
N TYR A 53 -17.45 -19.28 -3.64
CA TYR A 53 -16.31 -18.42 -3.34
C TYR A 53 -16.72 -16.96 -3.49
N LEU A 54 -16.25 -16.14 -2.55
CA LEU A 54 -16.62 -14.73 -2.44
C LEU A 54 -15.36 -13.90 -2.47
N THR A 55 -15.41 -12.77 -3.19
CA THR A 55 -14.28 -11.86 -3.32
C THR A 55 -14.72 -10.41 -3.47
N VAL A 56 -13.83 -9.49 -3.11
CA VAL A 56 -14.03 -8.05 -3.36
C VAL A 56 -13.27 -7.66 -4.63
N PHE A 57 -14.02 -7.21 -5.63
CA PHE A 57 -13.46 -6.72 -6.88
C PHE A 57 -13.25 -5.22 -6.87
N GLN A 58 -12.16 -4.81 -7.52
CA GLN A 58 -11.92 -3.45 -7.99
C GLN A 58 -12.29 -3.36 -9.46
N ALA A 59 -13.28 -2.54 -9.79
CA ALA A 59 -13.81 -2.39 -11.14
C ALA A 59 -13.92 -0.93 -11.57
N ARG A 60 -14.09 -0.70 -12.87
CA ARG A 60 -14.52 0.60 -13.41
C ARG A 60 -15.86 0.48 -14.11
N ARG A 61 -16.75 1.43 -13.85
CA ARG A 61 -18.00 1.66 -14.58
C ARG A 61 -17.93 3.03 -15.20
N GLU A 62 -18.01 3.11 -16.53
CA GLU A 62 -17.94 4.40 -17.26
C GLU A 62 -16.70 5.23 -16.84
N GLY A 63 -15.57 4.56 -16.63
CA GLY A 63 -14.31 5.17 -16.19
C GLY A 63 -14.21 5.46 -14.68
N GLN A 64 -15.31 5.39 -13.93
CA GLN A 64 -15.32 5.64 -12.49
C GLN A 64 -14.97 4.38 -11.68
N PRO A 65 -14.11 4.48 -10.66
CA PRO A 65 -13.79 3.34 -9.80
C PRO A 65 -14.98 2.93 -8.94
N VAL A 66 -15.26 1.63 -8.90
CA VAL A 66 -16.31 1.00 -8.08
C VAL A 66 -15.70 -0.22 -7.40
N ASN A 67 -16.00 -0.41 -6.11
CA ASN A 67 -15.74 -1.68 -5.43
C ASN A 67 -16.99 -2.55 -5.57
N CYS A 68 -16.81 -3.84 -5.82
CA CYS A 68 -17.91 -4.78 -5.95
C CYS A 68 -17.68 -6.00 -5.06
N ILE A 69 -18.76 -6.67 -4.65
CA ILE A 69 -18.72 -8.05 -4.15
C ILE A 69 -19.06 -8.99 -5.30
N GLY A 70 -18.27 -10.06 -5.44
CA GLY A 70 -18.49 -11.14 -6.41
C GLY A 70 -18.76 -12.48 -5.74
N GLU A 71 -19.60 -13.29 -6.37
CA GLU A 71 -19.85 -14.69 -6.01
C GLU A 71 -19.46 -15.60 -7.18
N LEU A 72 -18.64 -16.59 -6.91
CA LEU A 72 -18.26 -17.66 -7.83
C LEU A 72 -18.90 -18.98 -7.37
N ASP A 73 -19.35 -19.80 -8.31
CA ASP A 73 -19.82 -21.16 -8.02
C ASP A 73 -18.64 -22.16 -7.83
N ALA A 74 -18.98 -23.43 -7.60
CA ALA A 74 -18.00 -24.52 -7.44
C ALA A 74 -17.08 -24.72 -8.66
N ASN A 75 -17.50 -24.26 -9.84
CA ASN A 75 -16.72 -24.30 -11.08
C ASN A 75 -16.00 -22.96 -11.35
N LEU A 76 -15.91 -22.10 -10.34
CA LEU A 76 -15.30 -20.78 -10.40
C LEU A 76 -15.94 -19.85 -11.44
N ARG A 77 -17.22 -20.04 -11.77
CA ARG A 77 -17.95 -19.11 -12.66
C ARG A 77 -18.51 -17.96 -11.86
N LEU A 78 -18.33 -16.73 -12.33
CA LEU A 78 -18.94 -15.55 -11.72
C LEU A 78 -20.46 -15.60 -11.91
N THR A 79 -21.19 -15.86 -10.83
CA THR A 79 -22.65 -16.01 -10.85
C THR A 79 -23.37 -14.73 -10.42
N ARG A 80 -22.74 -13.94 -9.55
CA ARG A 80 -23.32 -12.68 -9.03
C ARG A 80 -22.23 -11.64 -8.85
N LEU A 81 -22.57 -10.40 -9.15
CA LEU A 81 -21.71 -9.23 -8.97
C LEU A 81 -22.59 -8.06 -8.54
N ALA A 82 -22.18 -7.34 -7.49
CA ALA A 82 -22.93 -6.18 -7.02
C ALA A 82 -21.99 -5.09 -6.49
N PRO A 83 -22.27 -3.81 -6.76
CA PRO A 83 -21.46 -2.70 -6.26
C PRO A 83 -21.62 -2.54 -4.75
N LEU A 84 -20.52 -2.16 -4.09
CA LEU A 84 -20.44 -1.79 -2.68
C LEU A 84 -20.21 -0.28 -2.57
N ARG A 85 -21.13 0.44 -1.93
CA ARG A 85 -21.12 1.91 -1.86
C ARG A 85 -20.25 2.40 -0.71
N ARG A 86 -20.27 1.69 0.43
CA ARG A 86 -19.54 2.04 1.65
C ARG A 86 -18.11 1.54 1.65
N VAL A 87 -17.82 0.40 1.02
CA VAL A 87 -16.46 -0.14 0.97
C VAL A 87 -15.55 0.72 0.08
N LYS A 88 -14.40 1.13 0.62
CA LYS A 88 -13.33 1.87 -0.07
C LYS A 88 -12.01 1.12 0.11
N ASP A 89 -11.41 0.71 -1.01
CA ASP A 89 -10.21 -0.14 -1.02
C ASP A 89 -10.44 -1.40 -0.17
N GLY A 90 -11.36 -2.25 -0.60
CA GLY A 90 -11.75 -3.44 0.17
C GLY A 90 -10.65 -4.49 0.15
N HIS A 91 -10.13 -4.90 1.31
CA HIS A 91 -8.90 -5.70 1.38
C HIS A 91 -9.13 -7.17 1.75
N SER A 92 -10.03 -7.44 2.68
CA SER A 92 -10.26 -8.79 3.17
C SER A 92 -11.74 -9.01 3.40
N ILE A 93 -12.15 -10.28 3.32
CA ILE A 93 -13.53 -10.71 3.48
C ILE A 93 -13.58 -11.99 4.29
N VAL A 94 -14.54 -12.10 5.20
CA VAL A 94 -14.80 -13.32 5.96
C VAL A 94 -16.29 -13.53 6.15
N MET A 95 -16.69 -14.79 6.27
CA MET A 95 -18.04 -15.17 6.69
C MET A 95 -18.18 -15.08 8.21
N HIS A 96 -19.19 -14.36 8.70
CA HIS A 96 -19.48 -14.28 10.13
C HIS A 96 -20.98 -14.08 10.38
N ASP A 97 -21.58 -14.94 11.20
CA ASP A 97 -23.01 -14.89 11.57
C ASP A 97 -23.95 -14.73 10.36
N GLY A 98 -23.65 -15.46 9.28
CA GLY A 98 -24.44 -15.45 8.03
C GLY A 98 -24.33 -14.16 7.20
N ALA A 99 -23.42 -13.25 7.54
CA ALA A 99 -23.17 -12.03 6.79
C ALA A 99 -21.69 -11.86 6.45
N LEU A 100 -21.42 -11.18 5.33
CA LEU A 100 -20.05 -10.92 4.87
C LEU A 100 -19.50 -9.74 5.64
N LEU A 101 -18.32 -9.89 6.22
CA LEU A 101 -17.59 -8.77 6.78
C LEU A 101 -16.46 -8.41 5.83
N VAL A 102 -16.43 -7.16 5.39
CA VAL A 102 -15.43 -6.64 4.44
C VAL A 102 -14.59 -5.57 5.11
N VAL A 103 -13.27 -5.74 5.10
CA VAL A 103 -12.33 -4.71 5.52
C VAL A 103 -12.30 -3.60 4.46
N SER A 104 -12.66 -2.39 4.86
CA SER A 104 -12.62 -1.16 4.05
C SER A 104 -11.46 -0.29 4.53
N SER A 105 -10.27 -0.55 3.99
CA SER A 105 -9.02 0.06 4.45
C SER A 105 -9.00 1.56 4.23
N GLY A 106 -9.61 2.03 3.13
CA GLY A 106 -9.73 3.46 2.83
C GLY A 106 -10.60 4.25 3.82
N THR A 107 -11.34 3.57 4.70
CA THR A 107 -12.16 4.23 5.74
C THR A 107 -11.85 3.78 7.17
N ASN A 108 -10.89 2.87 7.37
CA ASN A 108 -10.63 2.18 8.65
C ASN A 108 -11.90 1.55 9.26
N GLN A 109 -12.71 0.88 8.44
CA GLN A 109 -13.96 0.24 8.87
C GLN A 109 -14.01 -1.21 8.44
N VAL A 110 -14.71 -2.04 9.21
CA VAL A 110 -15.24 -3.33 8.77
C VAL A 110 -16.72 -3.13 8.46
N ILE A 111 -17.09 -3.39 7.22
CA ILE A 111 -18.46 -3.24 6.71
C ILE A 111 -19.12 -4.61 6.73
N ARG A 112 -20.25 -4.73 7.43
CA ARG A 112 -21.16 -5.86 7.29
C ARG A 112 -21.97 -5.68 6.02
N VAL A 113 -21.97 -6.72 5.20
CA VAL A 113 -22.67 -6.80 3.93
C VAL A 113 -23.66 -7.96 4.01
N ASP A 114 -24.91 -7.63 4.24
CA ASP A 114 -26.02 -8.59 4.16
C ASP A 114 -26.43 -8.69 2.67
N TRP A 115 -26.07 -9.80 2.02
CA TRP A 115 -26.29 -9.99 0.59
C TRP A 115 -27.31 -11.10 0.31
N PRO A 116 -28.62 -10.80 0.35
CA PRO A 116 -29.65 -11.80 0.09
C PRO A 116 -29.51 -12.38 -1.31
N ARG A 117 -29.87 -13.66 -1.51
CA ARG A 117 -29.75 -14.37 -2.80
C ARG A 117 -30.35 -13.58 -3.97
N HIS A 118 -31.46 -12.91 -3.73
CA HIS A 118 -32.17 -12.08 -4.70
C HIS A 118 -32.28 -10.65 -4.15
N GLY A 119 -31.27 -9.82 -4.40
CA GLY A 119 -31.31 -8.42 -4.01
C GLY A 119 -29.96 -7.73 -4.02
N GLU A 120 -30.00 -6.41 -3.83
CA GLU A 120 -28.80 -5.61 -3.63
C GLU A 120 -28.19 -5.88 -2.25
N PRO A 121 -26.85 -5.82 -2.11
CA PRO A 121 -26.19 -5.87 -0.82
C PRO A 121 -26.64 -4.70 0.07
N LYS A 122 -26.92 -4.99 1.34
CA LYS A 122 -27.14 -3.96 2.37
C LYS A 122 -25.87 -3.81 3.19
N GLU A 123 -25.36 -2.59 3.26
CA GLU A 123 -24.10 -2.28 3.94
C GLU A 123 -24.33 -1.54 5.27
N SER A 124 -23.73 -2.03 6.35
CA SER A 124 -23.70 -1.37 7.66
C SER A 124 -22.30 -1.42 8.27
N VAL A 125 -21.96 -0.45 9.12
CA VAL A 125 -20.66 -0.46 9.81
C VAL A 125 -20.74 -1.48 10.95
N PHE A 126 -19.88 -2.51 10.88
CA PHE A 126 -19.75 -3.53 11.93
C PHE A 126 -18.77 -3.07 13.00
N PHE A 127 -17.62 -2.56 12.58
CA PHE A 127 -16.53 -2.13 13.44
C PHE A 127 -15.77 -0.97 12.80
N GLU A 128 -15.19 -0.08 13.61
CA GLU A 128 -14.39 1.04 13.15
C GLU A 128 -13.35 1.47 14.19
N ILE A 129 -12.21 1.96 13.72
CA ILE A 129 -11.17 2.60 14.53
C ILE A 129 -10.70 3.83 13.77
N GLU A 130 -10.70 5.00 14.40
CA GLU A 130 -10.29 6.25 13.73
C GLU A 130 -10.96 6.43 12.35
N PRO A 131 -12.30 6.45 12.29
CA PRO A 131 -13.02 6.42 11.02
C PRO A 131 -12.75 7.68 10.19
N GLY A 132 -12.77 7.51 8.86
CA GLY A 132 -12.82 8.63 7.90
C GLY A 132 -11.48 9.03 7.28
N ALA A 133 -10.37 8.42 7.69
CA ALA A 133 -9.07 8.58 7.03
C ALA A 133 -8.28 7.27 7.05
N ASP A 134 -7.57 6.95 5.96
CA ASP A 134 -6.62 5.84 5.86
C ASP A 134 -5.36 6.18 6.72
N THR A 135 -5.48 6.05 8.04
CA THR A 135 -4.43 6.35 9.04
C THR A 135 -3.78 5.11 9.63
N LEU A 136 -4.47 3.96 9.58
CA LEU A 136 -4.00 2.69 10.15
C LEU A 136 -3.89 1.56 9.12
N HIS A 137 -4.52 1.69 7.94
CA HIS A 137 -4.52 0.68 6.87
C HIS A 137 -4.85 -0.74 7.38
N MET A 138 -6.14 -0.97 7.64
CA MET A 138 -6.62 -2.31 7.98
C MET A 138 -6.38 -3.27 6.81
N ASN A 139 -5.83 -4.47 7.02
CA ASN A 139 -5.51 -5.39 5.92
C ASN A 139 -6.40 -6.63 5.94
N SER A 140 -6.20 -7.50 6.92
CA SER A 140 -6.81 -8.84 6.93
C SER A 140 -7.68 -9.08 8.16
N LEU A 141 -8.83 -9.71 7.93
CA LEU A 141 -9.82 -10.11 8.91
C LEU A 141 -9.95 -11.63 8.91
N GLN A 142 -9.85 -12.25 10.09
CA GLN A 142 -9.88 -13.71 10.23
C GLN A 142 -10.73 -14.12 11.43
N TYR A 143 -11.57 -15.13 11.24
CA TYR A 143 -12.29 -15.79 12.33
C TYR A 143 -11.45 -16.93 12.90
N PHE A 144 -11.25 -16.97 14.22
CA PHE A 144 -10.45 -17.97 14.91
C PHE A 144 -10.90 -18.11 16.37
N ASP A 145 -11.00 -19.33 16.89
CA ASP A 145 -11.44 -19.63 18.27
C ASP A 145 -12.70 -18.86 18.69
N GLY A 146 -13.71 -18.87 17.81
CA GLY A 146 -14.99 -18.23 18.09
C GLY A 146 -14.97 -16.69 18.04
N ARG A 147 -13.90 -16.06 17.56
CA ARG A 147 -13.67 -14.61 17.65
C ARG A 147 -13.10 -14.03 16.37
N LEU A 148 -13.33 -12.74 16.16
CA LEU A 148 -12.81 -12.01 14.98
C LEU A 148 -11.50 -11.31 15.30
N HIS A 149 -10.54 -11.43 14.39
CA HIS A 149 -9.23 -10.82 14.50
C HIS A 149 -8.95 -9.95 13.28
N LEU A 150 -8.37 -8.78 13.52
CA LEU A 150 -8.09 -7.78 12.49
C LEU A 150 -6.63 -7.36 12.57
N SER A 151 -5.94 -7.47 11.44
CA SER A 151 -4.60 -6.92 11.26
C SER A 151 -4.67 -5.52 10.66
N MET A 152 -3.76 -4.66 11.08
CA MET A 152 -3.60 -3.31 10.55
C MET A 152 -2.14 -2.89 10.61
N PHE A 153 -1.75 -2.01 9.69
CA PHE A 153 -0.46 -1.35 9.82
C PHE A 153 -0.47 -0.42 11.05
N GLY A 154 0.71 0.05 11.44
CA GLY A 154 0.77 1.11 12.42
C GLY A 154 0.63 2.48 11.76
N PRO A 155 0.88 3.56 12.52
CA PRO A 155 0.80 4.91 12.00
C PRO A 155 1.64 5.08 10.73
N ARG A 156 1.04 5.68 9.70
CA ARG A 156 1.76 6.09 8.50
C ARG A 156 2.84 7.11 8.87
N GLY A 157 4.09 6.85 8.47
CA GLY A 157 5.22 7.76 8.67
C GLY A 157 5.16 9.03 7.80
N ASP A 158 6.31 9.66 7.55
CA ASP A 158 6.47 11.00 6.96
C ASP A 158 5.79 11.29 5.61
N ALA A 159 5.29 10.26 4.91
CA ALA A 159 4.29 10.41 3.85
C ALA A 159 3.78 9.09 3.26
N LEU A 160 4.47 7.96 3.46
CA LEU A 160 4.23 6.74 2.69
C LEU A 160 3.92 5.55 3.57
N TRP A 161 3.03 4.68 3.07
CA TRP A 161 2.69 3.42 3.73
C TRP A 161 3.87 2.45 3.85
N ARG A 162 4.89 2.59 3.00
CA ARG A 162 6.08 1.72 3.06
C ARG A 162 6.89 1.88 4.36
N ASP A 163 6.73 3.02 5.04
CA ASP A 163 7.48 3.37 6.24
C ASP A 163 6.65 3.05 7.51
N ALA A 164 5.43 2.53 7.35
CA ALA A 164 4.53 2.26 8.47
C ALA A 164 5.03 1.07 9.29
N SER A 165 5.45 1.33 10.52
CA SER A 165 5.89 0.33 11.49
C SER A 165 4.92 0.24 12.66
N GLN A 166 5.14 -0.66 13.61
CA GLN A 166 4.28 -0.83 14.79
C GLN A 166 2.85 -1.26 14.44
N GLY A 167 2.73 -2.13 13.43
CA GLY A 167 1.47 -2.78 13.08
C GLY A 167 0.99 -3.72 14.17
N ARG A 168 -0.31 -3.97 14.17
CA ARG A 168 -0.99 -4.71 15.23
C ARG A 168 -1.96 -5.73 14.67
N VAL A 169 -2.22 -6.74 15.48
CA VAL A 169 -3.38 -7.61 15.33
C VAL A 169 -4.20 -7.50 16.60
N ILE A 170 -5.47 -7.13 16.42
CA ILE A 170 -6.42 -7.00 17.50
C ILE A 170 -7.50 -8.06 17.38
N ARG A 171 -8.12 -8.37 18.50
CA ARG A 171 -9.36 -9.12 18.56
C ARG A 171 -10.52 -8.15 18.66
N ILE A 172 -11.45 -8.18 17.70
CA ILE A 172 -12.50 -7.16 17.59
C ILE A 172 -13.43 -7.14 18.80
N ASP A 173 -13.73 -8.30 19.36
CA ASP A 173 -14.73 -8.49 20.42
C ASP A 173 -14.47 -7.67 21.69
N ASP A 174 -13.21 -7.63 22.12
CA ASP A 174 -12.76 -6.95 23.33
C ASP A 174 -11.62 -5.96 23.08
N GLY A 175 -11.19 -5.84 21.82
CA GLY A 175 -10.08 -5.01 21.36
C GLY A 175 -8.73 -5.39 21.93
N ALA A 176 -8.58 -6.60 22.50
CA ALA A 176 -7.29 -7.07 22.98
C ALA A 176 -6.27 -7.09 21.83
N VAL A 177 -5.09 -6.52 22.07
CA VAL A 177 -3.96 -6.63 21.14
C VAL A 177 -3.33 -8.00 21.34
N ILE A 178 -3.38 -8.83 20.30
CA ILE A 178 -2.82 -10.19 20.31
C ILE A 178 -1.47 -10.28 19.58
N GLY A 179 -1.17 -9.29 18.74
CA GLY A 179 0.15 -9.07 18.16
C GLY A 179 0.45 -7.59 18.09
N ASP A 180 1.67 -7.19 18.44
CA ASP A 180 2.12 -5.79 18.44
C ASP A 180 3.52 -5.68 17.85
N GLY A 181 3.91 -4.48 17.42
CA GLY A 181 5.24 -4.24 16.85
C GLY A 181 5.49 -4.91 15.49
N LEU A 182 4.45 -5.40 14.81
CA LEU A 182 4.58 -6.14 13.54
C LEU A 182 4.86 -5.20 12.37
N TYR A 183 5.67 -5.65 11.40
CA TYR A 183 5.99 -4.83 10.24
C TYR A 183 5.17 -5.22 9.02
N HIS A 184 4.18 -4.38 8.70
CA HIS A 184 3.15 -4.64 7.69
C HIS A 184 2.43 -5.99 7.87
N PRO A 185 1.68 -6.21 8.97
CA PRO A 185 0.87 -7.42 9.13
C PRO A 185 -0.26 -7.42 8.08
N HIS A 186 -0.10 -8.23 7.03
CA HIS A 186 -0.87 -8.08 5.79
C HIS A 186 -1.88 -9.20 5.56
N ALA A 187 -1.61 -10.41 6.05
CA ALA A 187 -2.53 -11.53 5.97
C ALA A 187 -2.61 -12.24 7.32
N LEU A 188 -3.83 -12.51 7.78
CA LEU A 188 -4.12 -13.45 8.84
C LEU A 188 -4.63 -14.73 8.20
N PHE A 189 -4.23 -15.87 8.76
CA PHE A 189 -4.73 -17.17 8.32
C PHE A 189 -4.68 -18.17 9.48
N VAL A 190 -5.44 -19.24 9.33
CA VAL A 190 -5.53 -20.31 10.32
C VAL A 190 -4.83 -21.55 9.78
N ASP A 191 -4.07 -22.21 10.64
CA ASP A 191 -3.48 -23.51 10.38
C ASP A 191 -3.68 -24.40 11.60
N GLY A 192 -4.56 -25.41 11.47
CA GLY A 192 -5.02 -26.21 12.60
C GLY A 192 -5.59 -25.34 13.71
N ASP A 193 -5.01 -25.45 14.91
CA ASP A 193 -5.41 -24.69 16.09
C ASP A 193 -4.59 -23.42 16.30
N ALA A 194 -3.92 -22.90 15.26
CA ALA A 194 -3.09 -21.70 15.35
C ALA A 194 -3.60 -20.56 14.47
N LEU A 195 -3.53 -19.34 15.03
CA LEU A 195 -3.70 -18.10 14.26
C LEU A 195 -2.32 -17.55 13.90
N LEU A 196 -2.10 -17.35 12.61
CA LEU A 196 -0.83 -16.90 12.04
C LEU A 196 -0.99 -15.56 11.35
N CYS A 197 0.11 -14.81 11.24
CA CYS A 197 0.16 -13.52 10.56
C CYS A 197 1.38 -13.36 9.68
N VAL A 198 1.19 -12.93 8.45
CA VAL A 198 2.25 -12.60 7.50
C VAL A 198 2.72 -11.17 7.72
N GLY A 199 4.00 -11.00 8.07
CA GLY A 199 4.70 -9.71 8.09
C GLY A 199 5.36 -9.44 6.74
N SER A 200 4.77 -8.57 5.92
CA SER A 200 5.24 -8.37 4.54
C SER A 200 6.62 -7.76 4.43
N MET A 201 7.01 -6.85 5.33
CA MET A 201 8.32 -6.16 5.26
C MET A 201 9.46 -7.00 5.78
N THR A 202 9.19 -7.88 6.72
CA THR A 202 10.17 -8.78 7.35
C THR A 202 10.24 -10.13 6.66
N SER A 203 9.41 -10.35 5.62
CA SER A 203 9.25 -11.64 4.95
C SER A 203 9.09 -12.80 5.92
N SER A 204 8.22 -12.63 6.92
CA SER A 204 8.07 -13.59 8.03
C SER A 204 6.62 -14.01 8.28
N VAL A 205 6.45 -15.15 8.94
CA VAL A 205 5.18 -15.62 9.48
C VAL A 205 5.28 -15.65 11.00
N HIS A 206 4.34 -14.98 11.67
CA HIS A 206 4.27 -14.89 13.12
C HIS A 206 3.11 -15.72 13.65
N ARG A 207 3.35 -16.54 14.66
CA ARG A 207 2.29 -17.18 15.44
C ARG A 207 1.74 -16.18 16.47
N LEU A 208 0.43 -15.96 16.44
CA LEU A 208 -0.24 -15.00 17.33
C LEU A 208 -0.98 -15.68 18.49
N SER A 209 -1.55 -16.86 18.24
CA SER A 209 -2.32 -17.61 19.24
C SER A 209 -2.38 -19.09 18.88
N GLY A 210 -2.72 -19.91 19.88
CA GLY A 210 -2.95 -21.34 19.72
C GLY A 210 -1.69 -22.20 19.75
N LEU A 211 -1.89 -23.52 19.61
CA LEU A 211 -0.81 -24.49 19.52
C LEU A 211 -0.50 -24.73 18.05
N ALA A 212 0.66 -24.24 17.63
CA ALA A 212 1.23 -24.58 16.35
C ALA A 212 2.49 -25.40 16.61
N PRO A 213 2.79 -26.47 15.84
CA PRO A 213 4.11 -27.10 15.87
C PRO A 213 5.22 -26.05 15.88
N ASP A 214 6.31 -26.23 16.64
CA ASP A 214 7.41 -25.26 16.82
C ASP A 214 8.05 -24.73 15.51
N ALA A 215 7.70 -25.33 14.39
CA ALA A 215 8.24 -25.08 13.08
C ALA A 215 7.79 -23.78 12.37
N TYR A 216 6.84 -23.00 12.90
CA TYR A 216 6.53 -21.68 12.30
C TYR A 216 7.55 -20.61 12.64
N ASP A 217 8.22 -20.72 13.80
CA ASP A 217 9.27 -19.78 14.18
C ASP A 217 10.45 -19.85 13.19
N ALA A 218 10.64 -21.00 12.53
CA ALA A 218 11.64 -21.22 11.48
C ALA A 218 11.29 -20.58 10.11
N LEU A 219 10.03 -20.16 9.88
CA LEU A 219 9.62 -19.47 8.65
C LEU A 219 9.90 -17.95 8.69
N SER A 220 10.48 -17.45 9.79
CA SER A 220 10.98 -16.09 9.87
C SER A 220 12.34 -15.96 9.16
N ALA A 221 12.54 -14.87 8.42
CA ALA A 221 13.75 -14.66 7.65
C ALA A 221 15.02 -14.65 8.55
N GLY A 222 15.87 -15.66 8.37
CA GLY A 222 17.33 -15.51 8.39
C GLY A 222 18.02 -15.25 9.73
N ALA A 223 18.04 -16.23 10.63
CA ALA A 223 19.20 -16.37 11.52
C ALA A 223 20.31 -17.24 10.90
N ASP A 224 19.96 -18.15 9.98
CA ASP A 224 20.91 -19.11 9.42
C ASP A 224 20.85 -19.12 7.89
N ALA A 225 21.98 -18.81 7.24
CA ALA A 225 22.09 -18.64 5.78
C ALA A 225 21.82 -19.95 5.00
N ALA A 226 21.75 -21.09 5.70
CA ALA A 226 21.50 -22.41 5.14
C ALA A 226 20.01 -22.80 5.08
N SER A 227 19.11 -22.09 5.78
CA SER A 227 17.68 -22.43 5.75
C SER A 227 16.97 -21.79 4.56
N PRO A 228 16.13 -22.53 3.81
CA PRO A 228 15.26 -21.91 2.82
C PRO A 228 14.38 -20.86 3.54
N ALA A 229 14.51 -19.61 3.12
CA ALA A 229 13.82 -18.48 3.73
C ALA A 229 12.78 -17.92 2.77
N LEU A 230 11.65 -17.50 3.32
CA LEU A 230 10.70 -16.66 2.59
C LEU A 230 11.36 -15.32 2.27
N ARG A 231 11.14 -14.82 1.05
CA ARG A 231 11.69 -13.55 0.55
C ARG A 231 10.64 -12.76 -0.21
N GLY A 232 10.87 -11.46 -0.33
CA GLY A 232 9.99 -10.54 -1.05
C GLY A 232 8.83 -10.04 -0.19
N TYR A 233 7.94 -9.26 -0.79
CA TYR A 233 6.81 -8.66 -0.09
C TYR A 233 5.65 -9.66 0.01
N LEU A 234 5.61 -10.41 1.12
CA LEU A 234 4.64 -11.49 1.33
C LEU A 234 3.21 -10.95 1.46
N ARG A 235 2.21 -11.60 0.84
CA ARG A 235 0.79 -11.24 0.87
C ARG A 235 -0.06 -12.46 0.59
N GLY A 236 -1.26 -12.52 1.15
CA GLY A 236 -2.14 -13.67 0.98
C GLY A 236 -1.53 -14.91 1.61
N ALA A 237 -2.24 -15.54 2.52
CA ALA A 237 -1.78 -16.81 3.06
C ALA A 237 -2.95 -17.70 3.42
N ALA A 238 -2.73 -18.98 3.26
CA ALA A 238 -3.68 -20.01 3.63
C ALA A 238 -2.94 -21.32 3.88
N ALA A 239 -3.61 -22.27 4.50
CA ALA A 239 -3.09 -23.60 4.73
C ALA A 239 -4.19 -24.64 4.45
N ASP A 240 -3.79 -25.83 4.01
CA ASP A 240 -4.60 -27.05 4.02
C ASP A 240 -3.95 -28.08 4.95
N ASP A 241 -4.26 -29.36 4.88
CA ASP A 241 -3.67 -30.35 5.78
C ASP A 241 -2.16 -30.58 5.51
N ASP A 242 -1.71 -30.38 4.28
CA ASP A 242 -0.40 -30.80 3.81
C ASP A 242 0.61 -29.64 3.74
N ALA A 243 0.16 -28.43 3.41
CA ALA A 243 1.04 -27.31 3.11
C ALA A 243 0.49 -25.93 3.54
N ILE A 244 1.41 -24.97 3.57
CA ILE A 244 1.11 -23.54 3.72
C ILE A 244 1.44 -22.85 2.41
N TYR A 245 0.54 -22.00 1.97
CA TYR A 245 0.63 -21.23 0.74
C TYR A 245 0.79 -19.76 1.08
N ILE A 246 1.82 -19.10 0.55
CA ILE A 246 2.10 -17.69 0.84
C ILE A 246 2.39 -16.98 -0.47
N GLY A 247 1.56 -16.02 -0.84
CA GLY A 247 1.80 -15.20 -2.02
C GLY A 247 2.92 -14.19 -1.79
N THR A 248 3.53 -13.72 -2.87
CA THR A 248 4.40 -12.54 -2.88
C THR A 248 3.97 -11.58 -3.96
N SER A 249 4.33 -10.32 -3.76
CA SER A 249 4.20 -9.27 -4.75
C SER A 249 5.57 -8.69 -5.10
N ALA A 250 5.70 -8.26 -6.34
CA ALA A 250 6.84 -7.48 -6.78
C ALA A 250 6.93 -6.18 -5.96
N GLY A 251 8.16 -5.80 -5.59
CA GLY A 251 8.44 -4.53 -4.95
C GLY A 251 8.00 -3.36 -5.82
N ARG A 252 7.34 -2.37 -5.24
CA ARG A 252 6.97 -1.15 -5.97
C ARG A 252 8.18 -0.25 -6.14
N THR A 253 8.51 0.08 -7.38
CA THR A 253 9.51 1.11 -7.69
C THR A 253 8.91 2.53 -7.64
N HIS A 254 7.58 2.64 -7.69
CA HIS A 254 6.87 3.92 -7.69
C HIS A 254 5.61 3.86 -6.82
N SER A 255 5.33 4.94 -6.09
CA SER A 255 4.06 5.09 -5.38
C SER A 255 2.91 5.27 -6.38
N ARG A 256 1.80 4.53 -6.22
CA ARG A 256 0.62 4.69 -7.10
C ARG A 256 -0.10 6.02 -6.89
N ALA A 257 -0.22 6.47 -5.64
CA ALA A 257 -0.99 7.66 -5.30
C ALA A 257 -0.27 8.94 -5.76
N ASN A 258 1.06 8.98 -5.59
CA ASN A 258 1.84 10.21 -5.78
C ASN A 258 2.81 10.13 -6.96
N GLY A 259 2.94 8.96 -7.62
CA GLY A 259 3.92 8.68 -8.67
C GLY A 259 5.39 8.87 -8.30
N VAL A 260 5.67 9.19 -7.03
CA VAL A 260 7.02 9.39 -6.50
C VAL A 260 7.79 8.08 -6.63
N ALA A 261 8.95 8.15 -7.29
CA ALA A 261 9.91 7.06 -7.32
C ALA A 261 10.26 6.69 -5.88
N LEU A 262 9.95 5.44 -5.52
CA LEU A 262 10.39 4.89 -4.26
C LEU A 262 11.85 4.56 -4.48
N GLY A 263 12.76 5.32 -3.85
CA GLY A 263 14.17 4.96 -3.82
C GLY A 263 14.30 3.47 -3.50
N THR A 264 15.19 2.76 -4.20
CA THR A 264 15.43 1.33 -3.98
C THR A 264 15.73 1.14 -2.50
N ALA A 265 14.77 0.60 -1.74
CA ALA A 265 15.02 0.28 -0.35
C ALA A 265 16.15 -0.76 -0.36
N PRO A 266 17.33 -0.45 0.21
CA PRO A 266 18.51 -1.31 0.10
C PRO A 266 18.30 -2.70 0.75
N GLU A 267 17.24 -2.88 1.52
CA GLU A 267 16.89 -4.14 2.19
C GLU A 267 15.92 -5.03 1.39
N LEU A 268 15.24 -4.50 0.36
CA LEU A 268 14.35 -5.27 -0.53
C LEU A 268 15.03 -5.68 -1.84
N THR A 269 16.36 -5.55 -1.94
CA THR A 269 17.18 -5.96 -3.10
C THR A 269 17.21 -7.46 -3.36
N HIS A 270 16.37 -8.25 -2.69
CA HIS A 270 16.25 -9.69 -2.88
C HIS A 270 14.90 -10.05 -3.49
N GLY A 271 14.61 -9.47 -4.66
CA GLY A 271 14.64 -10.24 -5.90
C GLY A 271 13.80 -11.51 -5.97
N ILE A 272 12.60 -11.52 -5.40
CA ILE A 272 11.57 -12.45 -5.85
C ILE A 272 10.38 -11.60 -6.29
N ASP A 273 10.04 -11.73 -7.55
CA ASP A 273 8.95 -11.02 -8.21
C ASP A 273 7.59 -11.54 -7.64
N CYS A 274 6.57 -11.76 -8.46
CA CYS A 274 5.24 -12.17 -8.02
C CYS A 274 5.07 -13.69 -8.09
N GLY A 275 4.50 -14.35 -7.08
CA GLY A 275 4.31 -15.81 -7.09
C GLY A 275 3.90 -16.41 -5.75
N VAL A 276 3.98 -17.73 -5.62
CA VAL A 276 3.51 -18.47 -4.42
C VAL A 276 4.60 -19.36 -3.85
N TYR A 277 4.87 -19.21 -2.56
CA TYR A 277 5.59 -20.22 -1.79
C TYR A 277 4.65 -21.33 -1.38
N VAL A 278 5.12 -22.56 -1.54
CA VAL A 278 4.49 -23.78 -1.01
C VAL A 278 5.44 -24.35 0.04
N VAL A 279 5.00 -24.32 1.30
CA VAL A 279 5.76 -24.86 2.43
C VAL A 279 5.12 -26.18 2.84
N ASP A 280 5.81 -27.28 2.58
CA ASP A 280 5.38 -28.61 3.00
C ASP A 280 5.47 -28.74 4.53
N LYS A 281 4.37 -29.10 5.20
CA LYS A 281 4.31 -29.12 6.67
C LYS A 281 5.08 -30.29 7.30
N ALA A 282 5.20 -31.40 6.58
CA ALA A 282 5.86 -32.60 7.08
C ALA A 282 7.39 -32.46 7.03
N THR A 283 7.92 -31.99 5.91
CA THR A 283 9.35 -31.90 5.59
C THR A 283 9.93 -30.52 5.81
N ARG A 284 9.09 -29.48 5.87
CA ARG A 284 9.50 -28.05 5.88
C ARG A 284 10.22 -27.59 4.62
N ALA A 285 10.14 -28.38 3.55
CA ALA A 285 10.64 -27.96 2.25
C ALA A 285 9.83 -26.76 1.74
N ILE A 286 10.54 -25.74 1.26
CA ILE A 286 9.93 -24.57 0.63
C ILE A 286 10.16 -24.68 -0.87
N ARG A 287 9.07 -24.65 -1.64
CA ARG A 287 9.09 -24.51 -3.09
C ARG A 287 8.53 -23.16 -3.49
N TRP A 288 9.07 -22.60 -4.56
CA TRP A 288 8.65 -21.32 -5.13
C TRP A 288 8.05 -21.53 -6.52
N ILE A 289 6.84 -21.00 -6.75
CA ILE A 289 6.18 -20.98 -8.06
C ILE A 289 6.13 -19.55 -8.57
N ASP A 290 6.88 -19.27 -9.63
CA ASP A 290 6.93 -17.95 -10.25
C ASP A 290 5.64 -17.65 -11.04
N LEU A 291 4.98 -16.53 -10.72
CA LEU A 291 3.79 -16.00 -11.41
C LEU A 291 4.00 -14.58 -11.98
N SER A 292 5.23 -14.10 -11.99
CA SER A 292 5.63 -12.79 -12.49
C SER A 292 5.29 -12.55 -13.96
N PRO A 293 5.32 -13.59 -14.82
CA PRO A 293 4.80 -13.45 -16.17
C PRO A 293 3.30 -13.08 -16.22
N PHE A 294 2.51 -13.45 -15.20
CA PHE A 294 1.05 -13.31 -15.18
C PHE A 294 0.56 -12.05 -14.46
N ALA A 295 1.24 -11.62 -13.39
CA ALA A 295 0.86 -10.45 -12.63
C ALA A 295 2.06 -9.90 -11.83
N ALA A 296 1.90 -8.71 -11.26
CA ALA A 296 2.91 -8.10 -10.40
C ALA A 296 2.56 -8.16 -8.91
N GLU A 297 1.28 -8.34 -8.56
CA GLU A 297 0.82 -8.28 -7.17
C GLU A 297 -0.27 -9.32 -6.89
N ILE A 298 0.11 -10.42 -6.21
CA ILE A 298 -0.87 -11.29 -5.53
C ILE A 298 -1.40 -10.56 -4.32
N TYR A 299 -2.70 -10.64 -4.10
CA TYR A 299 -3.34 -10.07 -2.94
C TYR A 299 -3.73 -11.13 -1.92
N ASP A 300 -4.39 -12.20 -2.35
CA ASP A 300 -4.90 -13.28 -1.50
C ASP A 300 -4.80 -14.64 -2.17
N VAL A 301 -4.75 -15.71 -1.38
CA VAL A 301 -4.69 -17.11 -1.84
C VAL A 301 -5.67 -17.96 -1.03
N LEU A 302 -6.34 -18.91 -1.70
CA LEU A 302 -7.31 -19.79 -1.06
C LEU A 302 -7.22 -21.20 -1.63
N PRO A 303 -6.98 -22.24 -0.81
CA PRO A 303 -7.07 -23.63 -1.25
C PRO A 303 -8.49 -23.97 -1.72
N ILE A 304 -8.57 -24.66 -2.85
CA ILE A 304 -9.83 -25.13 -3.44
C ILE A 304 -9.75 -26.64 -3.70
N PRO A 305 -10.90 -27.34 -3.81
CA PRO A 305 -10.92 -28.78 -4.03
C PRO A 305 -10.09 -29.21 -5.25
N ALA A 306 -9.33 -30.30 -5.10
CA ALA A 306 -8.45 -30.86 -6.12
C ALA A 306 -9.19 -31.22 -7.42
N ASP A 307 -10.48 -31.52 -7.34
CA ASP A 307 -11.36 -31.85 -8.46
C ASP A 307 -11.99 -30.62 -9.14
N THR A 308 -11.75 -29.40 -8.65
CA THR A 308 -12.26 -28.16 -9.27
C THR A 308 -11.73 -28.03 -10.70
N PRO A 309 -12.57 -28.09 -11.74
CA PRO A 309 -12.12 -28.28 -13.11
C PRO A 309 -11.06 -27.27 -13.56
N MET A 310 -9.99 -27.79 -14.17
CA MET A 310 -8.90 -27.00 -14.75
C MET A 310 -8.60 -27.54 -16.15
N ARG A 311 -8.55 -26.65 -17.14
CA ARG A 311 -8.38 -26.99 -18.55
C ARG A 311 -7.14 -26.32 -19.16
N GLY A 312 -6.73 -25.20 -18.59
CA GLY A 312 -5.62 -24.39 -19.09
C GLY A 312 -4.24 -24.85 -18.61
N ASP A 313 -3.23 -24.42 -19.34
CA ASP A 313 -1.84 -24.44 -18.91
C ASP A 313 -1.27 -23.00 -18.89
N ARG A 314 -0.04 -22.87 -18.38
CA ARG A 314 0.67 -21.58 -18.30
C ARG A 314 0.77 -20.86 -19.64
N SER A 315 1.00 -21.60 -20.73
CA SER A 315 1.16 -21.03 -22.07
C SER A 315 -0.17 -20.49 -22.59
N ALA A 316 -1.25 -21.25 -22.43
CA ALA A 316 -2.61 -20.84 -22.80
C ALA A 316 -3.03 -19.58 -22.02
N ALA A 317 -2.80 -19.54 -20.71
CA ALA A 317 -3.10 -18.38 -19.89
C ALA A 317 -2.28 -17.13 -20.27
N MET A 318 -1.02 -17.31 -20.67
CA MET A 318 -0.18 -16.22 -21.18
C MET A 318 -0.74 -15.68 -22.50
N GLN A 319 -1.07 -16.58 -23.44
CA GLN A 319 -1.64 -16.20 -24.73
C GLN A 319 -2.99 -15.48 -24.57
N GLN A 320 -3.86 -15.96 -23.68
CA GLN A 320 -5.12 -15.31 -23.34
C GLN A 320 -4.89 -13.87 -22.87
N ARG A 321 -3.97 -13.68 -21.91
CA ARG A 321 -3.63 -12.35 -21.39
C ARG A 321 -3.05 -11.43 -22.46
N LEU A 322 -2.14 -11.93 -23.30
CA LEU A 322 -1.55 -11.16 -24.40
C LEU A 322 -2.59 -10.75 -25.44
N ARG A 323 -3.52 -11.64 -25.80
CA ARG A 323 -4.64 -11.31 -26.70
C ARG A 323 -5.52 -10.21 -26.11
N ALA A 324 -5.86 -10.34 -24.83
CA ALA A 324 -6.65 -9.32 -24.14
C ALA A 324 -5.89 -7.98 -24.04
N LEU A 325 -4.58 -8.00 -23.81
CA LEU A 325 -3.75 -6.79 -23.77
C LEU A 325 -3.72 -6.09 -25.13
N ASN A 326 -3.55 -6.86 -26.21
CA ASN A 326 -3.59 -6.35 -27.57
C ASN A 326 -4.96 -5.74 -27.91
N ALA A 327 -6.05 -6.37 -27.48
CA ALA A 327 -7.41 -5.84 -27.65
C ALA A 327 -7.65 -4.56 -26.83
N TYR A 328 -7.03 -4.44 -25.65
CA TYR A 328 -7.14 -3.27 -24.78
C TYR A 328 -6.23 -2.10 -25.20
N THR A 329 -5.16 -2.37 -25.96
CA THR A 329 -4.16 -1.37 -26.35
C THR A 329 -4.72 -0.19 -27.15
N PRO A 330 -5.62 -0.36 -28.15
CA PRO A 330 -6.25 0.77 -28.85
C PRO A 330 -7.01 1.71 -27.93
N GLU A 331 -7.74 1.18 -26.95
CA GLU A 331 -8.45 1.97 -25.95
C GLU A 331 -7.46 2.79 -25.10
N MET A 332 -6.37 2.16 -24.62
CA MET A 332 -5.32 2.86 -23.89
C MET A 332 -4.67 3.98 -24.71
N ARG A 333 -4.39 3.72 -26.00
CA ARG A 333 -3.84 4.73 -26.92
C ARG A 333 -4.82 5.88 -27.12
N HIS A 334 -6.11 5.60 -27.30
CA HIS A 334 -7.13 6.62 -27.44
C HIS A 334 -7.21 7.52 -26.20
N HIS A 335 -7.24 6.93 -25.00
CA HIS A 335 -7.21 7.70 -23.75
C HIS A 335 -5.93 8.51 -23.57
N ALA A 336 -4.77 7.97 -23.97
CA ALA A 336 -3.51 8.71 -23.92
C ALA A 336 -3.54 9.93 -24.87
N VAL A 337 -4.07 9.77 -26.08
CA VAL A 337 -4.24 10.87 -27.05
C VAL A 337 -5.22 11.92 -26.54
N GLN A 338 -6.37 11.51 -26.00
CA GLN A 338 -7.34 12.44 -25.40
C GLN A 338 -6.73 13.19 -24.21
N ALA A 339 -6.05 12.49 -23.30
CA ALA A 339 -5.38 13.13 -22.16
C ALA A 339 -4.33 14.14 -22.63
N ASP A 340 -3.58 13.84 -23.69
CA ASP A 340 -2.62 14.78 -24.26
C ASP A 340 -3.29 15.97 -24.95
N GLN A 341 -4.39 15.77 -25.67
CA GLN A 341 -5.20 16.85 -26.22
C GLN A 341 -5.72 17.79 -25.13
N TYR A 342 -6.35 17.26 -24.07
CA TYR A 342 -6.81 18.07 -22.95
C TYR A 342 -5.64 18.84 -22.30
N CYS A 343 -4.48 18.20 -22.14
CA CYS A 343 -3.30 18.90 -21.61
C CYS A 343 -2.87 20.06 -22.51
N ARG A 344 -2.89 19.89 -23.84
CA ARG A 344 -2.57 20.97 -24.79
C ARG A 344 -3.57 22.12 -24.71
N GLU A 345 -4.86 21.83 -24.62
CA GLU A 345 -5.90 22.86 -24.46
C GLU A 345 -5.75 23.63 -23.14
N PHE A 346 -5.52 22.92 -22.03
CA PHE A 346 -5.25 23.55 -20.73
C PHE A 346 -3.97 24.39 -20.73
N ASN A 347 -2.92 23.94 -21.42
CA ASN A 347 -1.69 24.71 -21.59
C ASN A 347 -1.94 26.00 -22.35
N GLY A 348 -2.79 25.98 -23.38
CA GLY A 348 -3.21 27.17 -24.09
C GLY A 348 -3.82 28.20 -23.15
N VAL A 349 -4.76 27.78 -22.30
CA VAL A 349 -5.41 28.67 -21.32
C VAL A 349 -4.41 29.21 -20.29
N ILE A 350 -3.50 28.37 -19.78
CA ILE A 350 -2.47 28.80 -18.82
C ILE A 350 -1.54 29.84 -19.47
N ARG A 351 -1.13 29.60 -20.71
CA ARG A 351 -0.27 30.51 -21.46
C ARG A 351 -0.96 31.82 -21.80
N GLU A 352 -2.23 31.79 -22.17
CA GLU A 352 -3.03 33.01 -22.34
C GLU A 352 -3.08 33.84 -21.04
N LEU A 353 -3.30 33.18 -19.89
CA LEU A 353 -3.30 33.87 -18.59
C LEU A 353 -1.93 34.51 -18.27
N ILE A 354 -0.84 33.79 -18.50
CA ILE A 354 0.53 34.24 -18.19
C ILE A 354 1.00 35.31 -19.18
N ASP A 355 0.93 35.02 -20.48
CA ASP A 355 1.61 35.77 -21.53
C ASP A 355 0.76 36.93 -22.05
N GLU A 356 -0.57 36.77 -22.14
CA GLU A 356 -1.45 37.80 -22.70
C GLU A 356 -2.11 38.67 -21.62
N ARG A 357 -2.52 38.04 -20.51
CA ARG A 357 -3.32 38.71 -19.46
C ARG A 357 -2.52 39.13 -18.24
N ASN A 358 -1.28 38.64 -18.09
CA ASN A 358 -0.45 38.81 -16.90
C ASN A 358 -1.18 38.44 -15.59
N ASP A 359 -2.10 37.46 -15.63
CA ASP A 359 -2.86 36.97 -14.47
C ASP A 359 -2.15 35.78 -13.82
N TYR A 360 -0.98 36.07 -13.22
CA TYR A 360 -0.14 35.07 -12.56
C TYR A 360 -0.81 34.45 -11.32
N CYS A 361 -1.68 35.20 -10.65
CA CYS A 361 -2.41 34.71 -9.47
C CYS A 361 -3.42 33.61 -9.83
N THR A 362 -4.17 33.77 -10.93
CA THR A 362 -5.10 32.73 -11.40
C THR A 362 -4.33 31.54 -11.99
N ALA A 363 -3.32 31.81 -12.83
CA ALA A 363 -2.50 30.75 -13.44
C ALA A 363 -1.81 29.89 -12.37
N SER A 364 -1.19 30.51 -11.34
CA SER A 364 -0.55 29.78 -10.24
C SER A 364 -1.52 28.87 -9.49
N ARG A 365 -2.75 29.31 -9.22
CA ARG A 365 -3.77 28.49 -8.53
C ARG A 365 -4.17 27.28 -9.37
N ILE A 366 -4.32 27.44 -10.69
CA ILE A 366 -4.62 26.33 -11.61
C ILE A 366 -3.45 25.36 -11.65
N LEU A 367 -2.24 25.85 -11.87
CA LEU A 367 -1.02 25.06 -11.93
C LEU A 367 -0.75 24.32 -10.63
N GLN A 368 -0.93 24.95 -9.47
CA GLN A 368 -0.80 24.29 -8.18
C GLN A 368 -1.75 23.10 -8.04
N ARG A 369 -3.01 23.25 -8.46
CA ARG A 369 -4.00 22.16 -8.47
C ARG A 369 -3.64 21.04 -9.44
N LEU A 370 -3.08 21.38 -10.61
CA LEU A 370 -2.61 20.39 -11.59
C LEU A 370 -1.40 19.63 -11.05
N LEU A 371 -0.39 20.34 -10.53
CA LEU A 371 0.80 19.76 -9.94
C LEU A 371 0.48 18.91 -8.70
N SER A 372 -0.54 19.25 -7.91
CA SER A 372 -0.97 18.45 -6.76
C SER A 372 -1.77 17.19 -7.13
N ARG A 373 -2.34 17.14 -8.34
CA ARG A 373 -3.16 16.01 -8.82
C ARG A 373 -2.42 15.09 -9.80
N ALA A 374 -1.42 15.62 -10.48
CA ALA A 374 -0.65 14.86 -11.46
C ALA A 374 0.25 13.85 -10.75
N GLY A 375 0.04 12.56 -11.04
CA GLY A 375 0.95 11.52 -10.55
C GLY A 375 2.39 11.71 -11.06
N ARG A 376 2.56 12.34 -12.24
CA ARG A 376 3.83 12.85 -12.71
C ARG A 376 3.61 14.26 -13.25
N PRO A 377 4.04 15.32 -12.55
CA PRO A 377 3.91 16.68 -13.05
C PRO A 377 4.63 16.81 -14.40
N ARG A 378 4.05 17.62 -15.29
CA ARG A 378 4.65 17.88 -16.60
C ARG A 378 5.74 18.95 -16.45
N PRO A 379 6.91 18.83 -17.12
CA PRO A 379 8.02 19.76 -16.92
C PRO A 379 7.65 21.23 -17.21
N HIS A 380 6.79 21.47 -18.20
CA HIS A 380 6.32 22.83 -18.52
C HIS A 380 5.38 23.40 -17.47
N TRP A 381 4.56 22.58 -16.78
CA TRP A 381 3.76 23.08 -15.67
C TRP A 381 4.63 23.52 -14.49
N GLN A 382 5.73 22.80 -14.21
CA GLN A 382 6.69 23.22 -13.20
C GLN A 382 7.32 24.57 -13.58
N PHE A 383 7.71 24.74 -14.85
CA PHE A 383 8.29 25.98 -15.36
C PHE A 383 7.30 27.16 -15.33
N ASP A 384 6.06 26.95 -15.78
CA ASP A 384 5.01 27.98 -15.80
C ASP A 384 4.62 28.37 -14.38
N TYR A 385 4.57 27.39 -13.45
CA TYR A 385 4.27 27.66 -12.05
C TYR A 385 5.39 28.43 -11.37
N ALA A 386 6.64 28.06 -11.63
CA ALA A 386 7.81 28.81 -11.17
C ALA A 386 7.77 30.26 -11.65
N THR A 387 7.38 30.47 -12.91
CA THR A 387 7.23 31.81 -13.50
C THR A 387 6.16 32.62 -12.77
N CYS A 388 4.98 32.02 -12.53
CA CYS A 388 3.94 32.70 -11.75
C CYS A 388 4.39 33.02 -10.32
N LEU A 389 5.13 32.12 -9.67
CA LEU A 389 5.67 32.36 -8.32
C LEU A 389 6.67 33.51 -8.31
N LEU A 390 7.53 33.61 -9.32
CA LEU A 390 8.50 34.70 -9.43
C LEU A 390 7.81 36.05 -9.58
N GLU A 391 6.84 36.15 -10.49
CA GLU A 391 6.11 37.41 -10.76
C GLU A 391 5.20 37.83 -9.59
N THR A 392 4.83 36.89 -8.71
CA THR A 392 4.08 37.17 -7.47
C THR A 392 5.00 37.39 -6.25
N GLY A 393 6.31 37.50 -6.45
CA GLY A 393 7.28 37.83 -5.40
C GLY A 393 7.81 36.64 -4.59
N ASN A 394 7.46 35.40 -4.94
CA ASN A 394 7.97 34.18 -4.30
C ASN A 394 9.13 33.56 -5.10
N ALA A 395 10.23 34.31 -5.22
CA ALA A 395 11.40 33.89 -5.98
C ALA A 395 12.05 32.60 -5.44
N LYS A 396 12.05 32.36 -4.12
CA LYS A 396 12.57 31.12 -3.53
C LYS A 396 11.77 29.89 -4.01
N GLY A 397 10.44 29.96 -3.95
CA GLY A 397 9.58 28.91 -4.46
C GLY A 397 9.75 28.69 -5.96
N ALA A 398 9.94 29.77 -6.72
CA ALA A 398 10.21 29.69 -8.15
C ALA A 398 11.47 28.86 -8.47
N LEU A 399 12.57 29.10 -7.74
CA LEU A 399 13.83 28.35 -7.94
C LEU A 399 13.66 26.85 -7.71
N ASP A 400 12.90 26.43 -6.70
CA ASP A 400 12.63 25.01 -6.44
C ASP A 400 11.86 24.35 -7.60
N HIS A 401 10.89 25.06 -8.18
CA HIS A 401 10.12 24.56 -9.31
C HIS A 401 10.90 24.58 -10.64
N TYR A 402 11.79 25.55 -10.86
CA TYR A 402 12.70 25.53 -12.01
C TYR A 402 13.65 24.33 -11.97
N ARG A 403 14.18 23.97 -10.80
CA ARG A 403 14.99 22.74 -10.64
C ARG A 403 14.20 21.48 -11.02
N ARG A 404 12.96 21.37 -10.52
CA ARG A 404 12.07 20.24 -10.86
C ARG A 404 11.77 20.18 -12.36
N ALA A 405 11.51 21.33 -12.99
CA ALA A 405 11.30 21.40 -14.43
C ALA A 405 12.50 20.81 -15.21
N LEU A 406 13.74 21.16 -14.83
CA LEU A 406 14.96 20.61 -15.44
C LEU A 406 15.12 19.11 -15.21
N ALA A 407 14.93 18.66 -13.96
CA ALA A 407 15.04 17.25 -13.59
C ALA A 407 14.02 16.38 -14.35
N GLU A 408 12.86 16.95 -14.69
CA GLU A 408 11.82 16.29 -15.46
C GLU A 408 11.99 16.43 -16.99
N GLY A 409 13.01 17.16 -17.47
CA GLY A 409 13.37 17.25 -18.89
C GLY A 409 12.90 18.51 -19.62
N HIS A 410 12.58 19.61 -18.91
CA HIS A 410 12.30 20.90 -19.54
C HIS A 410 13.57 21.46 -20.24
N PRO A 411 13.45 22.16 -21.38
CA PRO A 411 14.59 22.80 -22.03
C PRO A 411 15.40 23.69 -21.08
N ARG A 412 16.73 23.56 -21.12
CA ARG A 412 17.67 24.26 -20.22
C ARG A 412 17.68 25.77 -20.41
N GLU A 413 17.66 26.24 -21.65
CA GLU A 413 17.86 27.66 -21.96
C GLU A 413 16.77 28.58 -21.37
N PRO A 414 15.46 28.29 -21.53
CA PRO A 414 14.41 29.07 -20.87
C PRO A 414 14.55 29.08 -19.34
N VAL A 415 14.92 27.93 -18.75
CA VAL A 415 15.10 27.83 -17.30
C VAL A 415 16.27 28.68 -16.85
N ARG A 416 17.40 28.65 -17.57
CA ARG A 416 18.58 29.45 -17.26
C ARG A 416 18.26 30.94 -17.18
N VAL A 417 17.56 31.47 -18.19
CA VAL A 417 17.16 32.88 -18.22
C VAL A 417 16.25 33.23 -17.04
N ALA A 418 15.27 32.37 -16.75
CA ALA A 418 14.32 32.61 -15.67
C ALA A 418 14.95 32.49 -14.26
N VAL A 419 15.88 31.54 -14.07
CA VAL A 419 16.68 31.40 -12.84
C VAL A 419 17.53 32.64 -12.62
N ALA A 420 18.19 33.17 -13.65
CA ALA A 420 18.99 34.39 -13.51
C ALA A 420 18.14 35.59 -13.03
N ARG A 421 16.92 35.75 -13.57
CA ARG A 421 15.95 36.76 -13.09
C ARG A 421 15.57 36.51 -11.63
N ALA A 422 15.27 35.27 -11.27
CA ALA A 422 14.90 34.92 -9.90
C ALA A 422 16.02 35.19 -8.89
N VAL A 423 17.27 34.83 -9.22
CA VAL A 423 18.45 35.10 -8.38
C VAL A 423 18.66 36.59 -8.19
N ALA A 424 18.55 37.39 -9.25
CA ALA A 424 18.66 38.84 -9.17
C ALA A 424 17.58 39.45 -8.25
N ALA A 425 16.35 38.91 -8.28
CA ALA A 425 15.24 39.39 -7.46
C ALA A 425 15.42 39.16 -5.95
N VAL A 426 16.19 38.16 -5.51
CA VAL A 426 16.39 37.89 -4.07
C VAL A 426 17.61 38.58 -3.47
N GLY A 427 18.47 39.20 -4.28
CA GLY A 427 19.57 40.05 -3.82
C GLY A 427 20.77 39.33 -3.16
N SER A 428 20.58 38.15 -2.57
CA SER A 428 21.65 37.24 -2.12
C SER A 428 21.05 35.94 -1.56
N ILE A 429 20.72 34.96 -2.41
CA ILE A 429 20.50 33.57 -1.95
C ILE A 429 21.81 32.82 -2.13
N ASN A 430 22.13 31.93 -1.17
CA ASN A 430 23.12 30.89 -1.39
C ASN A 430 22.55 29.91 -2.43
N VAL A 431 22.74 30.25 -3.70
CA VAL A 431 22.36 29.42 -4.84
C VAL A 431 23.29 28.20 -4.80
N ASP A 432 22.74 27.00 -4.72
CA ASP A 432 23.58 25.80 -4.72
C ASP A 432 24.31 25.64 -6.07
N ASP A 433 25.36 24.83 -6.06
CA ASP A 433 26.29 24.68 -7.18
C ASP A 433 25.61 24.22 -8.49
N ASP A 434 24.53 23.43 -8.43
CA ASP A 434 23.77 22.97 -9.60
C ASP A 434 23.13 24.15 -10.36
N LEU A 435 22.58 25.12 -9.61
CA LEU A 435 21.97 26.30 -10.19
C LEU A 435 23.01 27.34 -10.65
N ARG A 436 24.18 27.41 -9.99
CA ARG A 436 25.31 28.25 -10.42
C ARG A 436 25.88 27.78 -11.75
N GLU A 437 26.07 26.47 -11.89
CA GLU A 437 26.50 25.85 -13.14
C GLU A 437 25.51 26.18 -14.26
N LEU A 438 24.21 26.06 -13.98
CA LEU A 438 23.16 26.35 -14.96
C LEU A 438 23.24 27.78 -15.52
N ILE A 439 23.45 28.78 -14.67
CA ILE A 439 23.53 30.21 -15.08
C ILE A 439 24.92 30.64 -15.54
N GLY A 440 25.89 29.71 -15.59
CA GLY A 440 27.25 30.01 -16.02
C GLY A 440 27.98 31.00 -15.11
N ILE A 441 27.54 31.12 -13.84
CA ILE A 441 28.34 31.78 -12.81
C ILE A 441 29.44 30.78 -12.46
N GLY A 442 30.56 30.88 -13.17
CA GLY A 442 31.73 30.06 -12.91
C GLY A 442 32.08 30.14 -11.43
N ASN A 443 32.34 28.98 -10.83
CA ASN A 443 32.92 28.92 -9.49
C ASN A 443 34.27 29.65 -9.55
N GLU A 444 34.32 30.91 -9.13
CA GLU A 444 35.59 31.48 -8.71
C GLU A 444 36.11 30.56 -7.59
N PRO A 445 37.30 29.96 -7.73
CA PRO A 445 37.78 29.00 -6.76
C PRO A 445 37.96 29.71 -5.42
N ALA A 446 37.06 29.39 -4.48
CA ALA A 446 37.18 29.81 -3.10
C ALA A 446 38.52 29.26 -2.55
N ARG A 447 39.48 30.16 -2.35
CA ARG A 447 40.74 29.87 -1.64
C ARG A 447 40.41 29.39 -0.22
N THR A 448 40.33 28.09 -0.05
CA THR A 448 40.14 27.44 1.25
C THR A 448 41.50 27.32 1.93
N ARG A 449 41.71 28.12 2.99
CA ARG A 449 42.73 27.83 4.00
C ARG A 449 42.22 26.66 4.84
N GLY A 450 42.96 25.57 4.82
CA GLY A 450 42.67 24.38 5.62
C GLY A 450 42.90 24.63 7.11
N ILE A 451 42.04 24.04 7.93
CA ILE A 451 42.39 23.58 9.28
C ILE A 451 41.75 22.20 9.45
N SER A 452 42.63 21.21 9.62
CA SER A 452 42.34 19.85 10.05
C SER A 452 42.12 19.82 11.56
N SER A 453 41.10 19.08 12.02
CA SER A 453 41.19 18.40 13.31
C SER A 453 40.31 17.16 13.35
N THR A 454 40.83 16.15 14.03
CA THR A 454 40.46 14.73 14.09
C THR A 454 39.74 14.40 15.41
N ARG A 455 39.16 13.18 15.47
CA ARG A 455 38.67 12.40 16.65
C ARG A 455 37.27 12.77 17.16
N GLN A 456 36.44 11.88 17.72
CA GLN A 456 36.58 10.47 18.15
C GLN A 456 35.19 9.84 18.30
N ALA A 457 35.17 8.50 18.33
CA ALA A 457 34.02 7.61 18.49
C ALA A 457 33.42 7.56 19.91
N GLY A 458 32.21 7.00 20.00
CA GLY A 458 31.79 6.13 21.11
C GLY A 458 30.44 6.48 21.76
N GLY A 459 29.54 5.48 21.85
CA GLY A 459 28.41 5.54 22.79
C GLY A 459 27.19 4.70 22.40
N SER A 460 27.27 3.38 22.59
CA SER A 460 26.13 2.45 22.62
C SER A 460 25.44 2.52 23.99
N ILE A 461 24.09 2.51 24.02
CA ILE A 461 23.31 2.23 25.22
C ILE A 461 22.20 1.23 24.87
N ASP A 462 22.30 0.09 25.54
CA ASP A 462 21.39 -1.04 25.56
C ASP A 462 20.32 -0.82 26.66
N ARG A 463 19.04 -1.12 26.39
CA ARG A 463 18.01 -1.31 27.44
C ARG A 463 16.95 -2.30 27.00
N THR A 464 17.01 -3.47 27.62
CA THR A 464 15.94 -4.45 27.74
C THR A 464 15.09 -4.17 28.99
N VAL A 465 13.83 -4.62 28.98
CA VAL A 465 13.21 -5.54 29.97
C VAL A 465 11.70 -5.29 30.19
N ALA A 466 10.96 -6.41 30.08
CA ALA A 466 9.74 -6.87 30.74
C ALA A 466 8.34 -6.31 30.38
N THR A 467 7.55 -7.24 29.86
CA THR A 467 6.10 -7.41 30.02
C THR A 467 5.72 -7.99 31.39
N PRO A 468 4.44 -7.84 31.78
CA PRO A 468 3.71 -9.04 32.22
C PRO A 468 2.27 -9.15 31.68
N ALA A 469 1.81 -10.41 31.69
CA ALA A 469 0.43 -10.92 31.60
C ALA A 469 -0.45 -10.44 32.80
N ASP A 470 -1.76 -10.70 32.95
CA ASP A 470 -2.60 -11.81 32.49
C ASP A 470 -4.13 -11.47 32.60
N THR A 471 -4.94 -12.22 31.84
CA THR A 471 -6.39 -12.61 31.91
C THR A 471 -7.53 -11.76 32.56
N ALA A 472 -8.66 -11.62 31.82
CA ALA A 472 -10.02 -12.14 32.17
C ALA A 472 -11.12 -11.75 31.12
N ARG A 473 -12.04 -12.69 30.80
CA ARG A 473 -13.29 -12.52 29.97
C ARG A 473 -14.39 -11.79 30.79
N PRO A 474 -15.40 -11.06 30.22
CA PRO A 474 -16.68 -11.64 29.71
C PRO A 474 -17.47 -10.73 28.69
N PRO A 475 -18.82 -10.71 28.52
CA PRO A 475 -19.54 -11.04 27.27
C PRO A 475 -20.24 -9.85 26.53
N VAL A 476 -20.89 -10.21 25.41
CA VAL A 476 -21.87 -9.54 24.52
C VAL A 476 -22.29 -8.09 24.85
N ASN A 477 -21.62 -7.13 24.20
CA ASN A 477 -22.21 -5.98 23.47
C ASN A 477 -21.05 -5.21 22.78
N ALA A 478 -20.55 -5.75 21.67
CA ALA A 478 -19.30 -5.31 21.03
C ALA A 478 -19.32 -3.83 20.62
N GLN A 479 -20.47 -3.29 20.20
CA GLN A 479 -20.59 -1.87 19.78
C GLN A 479 -20.46 -0.88 20.94
N ALA A 480 -21.08 -1.16 22.09
CA ALA A 480 -20.98 -0.27 23.25
C ALA A 480 -19.58 -0.28 23.87
N ARG A 481 -18.90 -1.44 23.84
CA ARG A 481 -17.53 -1.60 24.34
C ARG A 481 -16.48 -1.03 23.41
N ALA A 482 -16.58 -1.22 22.09
CA ALA A 482 -15.67 -0.59 21.14
C ALA A 482 -15.66 0.94 21.33
N LYS A 483 -16.83 1.53 21.57
CA LYS A 483 -16.96 2.97 21.84
C LYS A 483 -16.31 3.40 23.16
N ALA A 484 -16.49 2.64 24.24
CA ALA A 484 -15.83 2.90 25.53
C ALA A 484 -14.31 2.68 25.49
N MET A 485 -13.85 1.70 24.72
CA MET A 485 -12.44 1.37 24.56
C MET A 485 -11.69 2.38 23.69
N LEU A 486 -12.31 2.88 22.61
CA LEU A 486 -11.75 3.99 21.83
C LEU A 486 -11.57 5.25 22.70
N ALA A 487 -12.44 5.48 23.68
CA ALA A 487 -12.26 6.55 24.65
C ALA A 487 -11.03 6.30 25.57
N GLN A 488 -10.85 5.08 26.07
CA GLN A 488 -9.68 4.71 26.89
C GLN A 488 -8.35 4.75 26.14
N LEU A 489 -8.33 4.34 24.86
CA LEU A 489 -7.14 4.42 24.01
C LEU A 489 -6.75 5.88 23.72
N ARG A 490 -7.73 6.76 23.49
CA ARG A 490 -7.49 8.21 23.37
C ARG A 490 -6.90 8.80 24.64
N GLU A 491 -7.42 8.42 25.80
CA GLU A 491 -6.95 8.90 27.10
C GLU A 491 -5.50 8.45 27.40
N LYS A 492 -5.16 7.18 27.13
CA LYS A 492 -3.77 6.67 27.25
C LYS A 492 -2.80 7.37 26.29
N THR A 493 -3.24 7.68 25.07
CA THR A 493 -2.41 8.39 24.08
C THR A 493 -2.14 9.83 24.49
N GLN A 494 -3.14 10.51 25.08
CA GLN A 494 -2.97 11.86 25.67
C GLN A 494 -2.06 11.86 26.90
N GLN A 495 -2.16 10.85 27.78
CA GLN A 495 -1.27 10.70 28.95
C GLN A 495 0.19 10.46 28.55
N ASN A 496 0.43 9.69 27.49
CA ASN A 496 1.79 9.47 26.96
C ASN A 496 2.36 10.71 26.24
N GLY A 497 1.51 11.53 25.62
CA GLY A 497 1.90 12.80 25.01
C GLY A 497 2.30 13.88 26.03
N THR A 498 1.59 13.96 27.15
CA THR A 498 1.87 14.93 28.23
C THR A 498 3.12 14.58 29.05
N SER A 499 3.45 13.29 29.18
CA SER A 499 4.72 12.85 29.81
C SER A 499 5.96 13.24 29.00
N ARG A 500 5.86 13.32 27.66
CA ARG A 500 6.95 13.77 26.78
C ARG A 500 7.18 15.28 26.81
N THR A 501 6.12 16.10 26.97
CA THR A 501 6.27 17.55 27.11
C THR A 501 6.73 17.97 28.50
N ALA A 502 6.36 17.24 29.56
CA ALA A 502 6.84 17.51 30.92
C ALA A 502 8.35 17.23 31.10
N LYS A 503 8.92 16.28 30.34
CA LYS A 503 10.35 15.96 30.37
C LYS A 503 11.23 16.91 29.55
N ALA A 504 10.64 17.71 28.67
CA ALA A 504 11.33 18.78 27.93
C ALA A 504 11.35 20.12 28.70
N ALA A 505 10.43 20.34 29.65
CA ALA A 505 10.34 21.56 30.43
C ALA A 505 11.25 21.59 31.69
N THR A 506 11.85 20.46 32.08
CA THR A 506 12.69 20.34 33.30
C THR A 506 14.20 20.42 33.03
N ALA A 507 14.63 20.74 31.80
CA ALA A 507 16.05 20.82 31.42
C ALA A 507 16.60 22.26 31.26
N GLY A 508 15.87 23.30 31.67
CA GLY A 508 16.24 24.69 31.43
C GLY A 508 16.01 25.61 32.61
N THR A 509 16.72 25.42 33.73
CA THR A 509 16.86 26.48 34.77
C THR A 509 17.98 26.12 35.75
N ALA A 510 19.24 26.43 35.40
CA ALA A 510 20.32 26.63 36.36
C ALA A 510 21.53 27.31 35.68
N SER A 511 21.70 28.61 35.91
CA SER A 511 22.97 29.33 36.13
C SER A 511 22.86 30.80 35.69
N ASN A 512 22.85 31.70 36.67
CA ASN A 512 23.49 33.03 36.56
C ASN A 512 23.44 33.73 37.92
N THR A 513 24.54 33.62 38.67
CA THR A 513 24.89 34.51 39.79
C THR A 513 26.41 34.64 39.91
N SER A 514 26.96 35.72 39.35
CA SER A 514 28.22 36.43 39.69
C SER A 514 28.55 37.32 38.48
N SER A 515 28.92 38.59 38.52
CA SER A 515 29.24 39.60 39.54
C SER A 515 29.55 40.90 38.76
N THR A 516 29.45 42.05 39.44
CA THR A 516 29.81 43.44 39.04
C THR A 516 28.97 44.14 37.97
#